data_AF-A0A1C7HQV9-F1
#
_entry.id   AF-A0A1C7HQV9-F1
#
_cell.length_a   1.000
_cell.length_b   1.000
_cell.length_c   1.000
_cell.angle_alpha   90.00
_cell.angle_beta   90.00
_cell.angle_gamma   90.00
#
_symmetry.space_group_name_H-M   'P 1'
#
loop_
_entity.id
_entity.type
_entity.pdbx_description
1 polymer ?
#
loop_
_entity_poly.entity_id
_entity_poly.type
_entity_poly.pdbx_seq_one_letter_code
_entity_poly.pdbx_strand_id
1 'polypeptide(L)'
;MKKRKCGRFEFYDYQAEIKDIIYLAKDEFECNLKDIKKLDQLQQDLLHKLEEDINTINVLQIAWDLRRLRLKRRECKARDKFLYQFINELNNSYNKKTLNRMLDPKIMNYEDHEYRPRLGDKQKVNEILS
;
A
#
# COMPACT_ATOMS: atom_id res chain seq x y z
N MET A 1 -22.78 -11.54 6.47
CA MET A 1 -21.86 -12.31 5.59
C MET A 1 -20.98 -13.22 6.46
N LYS A 2 -20.69 -14.45 6.01
CA LYS A 2 -19.80 -15.39 6.72
C LYS A 2 -18.35 -15.11 6.34
N LYS A 3 -17.45 -15.05 7.32
CA LYS A 3 -16.00 -14.92 7.07
C LYS A 3 -15.46 -16.17 6.36
N ARG A 4 -14.59 -15.97 5.37
CA ARG A 4 -13.86 -17.00 4.63
C ARG A 4 -12.39 -16.97 5.07
N LYS A 5 -11.80 -18.15 5.27
CA LYS A 5 -10.37 -18.28 5.61
C LYS A 5 -9.50 -18.21 4.36
N CYS A 6 -8.43 -17.43 4.42
CA CYS A 6 -7.33 -17.46 3.45
C CYS A 6 -6.01 -17.55 4.24
N GLY A 7 -5.40 -18.74 4.27
CA GLY A 7 -4.25 -19.01 5.11
C GLY A 7 -4.57 -18.86 6.60
N ARG A 8 -3.83 -17.98 7.29
CA ARG A 8 -4.03 -17.67 8.73
C ARG A 8 -5.02 -16.52 8.99
N PHE A 9 -5.53 -15.88 7.94
CA PHE A 9 -6.38 -14.70 8.04
C PHE A 9 -7.84 -15.03 7.71
N GLU A 10 -8.75 -14.25 8.29
CA GLU A 10 -10.19 -14.37 8.08
C GLU A 10 -10.72 -13.08 7.46
N PHE A 11 -11.37 -13.19 6.31
CA PHE A 11 -11.89 -12.07 5.53
C PHE A 11 -13.40 -12.22 5.34
N TYR A 12 -14.15 -11.13 5.34
CA TYR A 12 -15.54 -11.11 4.87
C TYR A 12 -15.58 -11.15 3.34
N ASP A 13 -14.72 -10.36 2.71
CA ASP A 13 -14.46 -10.37 1.28
C ASP A 13 -12.95 -10.19 1.07
N TYR A 14 -12.26 -11.29 0.78
CA TYR A 14 -10.81 -11.27 0.65
C TYR A 14 -10.34 -10.35 -0.49
N GLN A 15 -11.12 -10.19 -1.56
CA GLN A 15 -10.70 -9.38 -2.70
C GLN A 15 -10.83 -7.89 -2.38
N ALA A 16 -11.96 -7.47 -1.81
CA ALA A 16 -12.17 -6.09 -1.39
C ALA A 16 -11.21 -5.68 -0.27
N GLU A 17 -11.03 -6.51 0.77
CA GLU A 17 -10.16 -6.18 1.89
C GLU A 17 -8.68 -6.11 1.48
N ILE A 18 -8.20 -7.06 0.65
CA ILE A 18 -6.82 -7.01 0.13
C ILE A 18 -6.62 -5.77 -0.76
N LYS A 19 -7.61 -5.42 -1.58
CA LYS A 19 -7.59 -4.22 -2.40
C LYS A 19 -7.39 -2.97 -1.54
N ASP A 20 -8.20 -2.81 -0.51
CA ASP A 20 -8.17 -1.64 0.38
C ASP A 20 -6.82 -1.53 1.09
N ILE A 21 -6.30 -2.64 1.62
CA ILE A 21 -4.96 -2.67 2.27
C ILE A 21 -3.87 -2.21 1.30
N ILE A 22 -3.91 -2.67 0.05
CA ILE A 22 -2.92 -2.27 -0.96
C ILE A 22 -3.02 -0.79 -1.29
N TYR A 23 -4.23 -0.24 -1.42
CA TYR A 23 -4.42 1.19 -1.68
C TYR A 23 -3.95 2.04 -0.52
N LEU A 24 -4.32 1.68 0.72
CA LEU A 24 -3.87 2.39 1.92
C LEU A 24 -2.34 2.43 2.01
N ALA A 25 -1.67 1.31 1.72
CA ALA A 25 -0.20 1.25 1.74
C ALA A 25 0.45 2.13 0.66
N LYS A 26 -0.16 2.22 -0.54
CA LYS A 26 0.30 3.10 -1.61
C LYS A 26 0.12 4.57 -1.25
N ASP A 27 -1.05 4.93 -0.73
CA ASP A 27 -1.35 6.29 -0.31
C ASP A 27 -0.42 6.73 0.84
N GLU A 28 -0.21 5.85 1.83
CA GLU A 28 0.72 6.11 2.93
C GLU A 28 2.15 6.32 2.41
N PHE A 29 2.60 5.51 1.45
CA PHE A 29 3.91 5.67 0.84
C PHE A 29 4.06 7.02 0.11
N GLU A 30 3.08 7.42 -0.70
CA GLU A 30 3.10 8.71 -1.39
C GLU A 30 3.05 9.90 -0.43
N CYS A 31 2.21 9.83 0.60
CA CYS A 31 2.15 10.84 1.67
C CYS A 31 3.50 10.96 2.38
N ASN A 32 4.13 9.84 2.72
CA ASN A 32 5.42 9.84 3.40
C ASN A 32 6.54 10.44 2.53
N LEU A 33 6.54 10.19 1.22
CA LEU A 33 7.48 10.84 0.29
C LEU A 33 7.27 12.37 0.23
N LYS A 34 6.02 12.83 0.24
CA LYS A 34 5.70 14.27 0.29
C LYS A 34 6.16 14.89 1.61
N ASP A 35 5.95 14.21 2.73
CA ASP A 35 6.40 14.67 4.04
C ASP A 35 7.92 14.79 4.13
N ILE A 36 8.68 13.82 3.59
CA ILE A 36 10.16 13.90 3.54
C ILE A 36 10.60 15.15 2.77
N LYS A 37 10.02 15.41 1.59
CA LYS A 37 10.34 16.60 0.79
C LYS A 37 10.04 17.90 1.56
N LYS A 38 8.88 17.97 2.22
CA LYS A 38 8.50 19.13 3.03
C LYS A 38 9.45 19.35 4.21
N LEU A 39 9.87 18.28 4.88
CA LEU A 39 10.83 18.36 5.99
C LEU A 39 12.21 18.80 5.51
N ASP A 40 12.65 18.36 4.33
CA ASP A 40 13.92 18.79 3.71
C ASP A 40 13.89 20.28 3.38
N GLN A 41 12.78 20.78 2.83
CA GLN A 41 12.61 22.21 2.55
C GLN A 41 12.59 23.05 3.83
N LEU A 42 11.81 22.65 4.85
CA LEU A 42 11.79 23.34 6.13
C LEU A 42 13.16 23.36 6.82
N GLN A 43 13.95 22.28 6.66
CA GLN A 43 15.30 22.24 7.18
C GLN A 43 16.21 23.26 6.48
N GLN A 44 16.10 23.39 5.14
CA GLN A 44 16.85 24.39 4.38
C GLN A 44 16.45 25.82 4.77
N ASP A 45 15.15 26.10 4.90
CA ASP A 45 14.65 27.42 5.29
C ASP A 45 15.17 27.84 6.67
N LEU A 46 15.23 26.91 7.63
CA LEU A 46 15.79 27.18 8.96
C LEU A 46 17.31 27.38 8.93
N LEU A 47 18.02 26.67 8.07
CA LEU A 47 19.46 26.86 7.90
C LEU A 47 19.77 28.24 7.29
N HIS A 48 19.01 28.67 6.29
CA HIS A 48 19.15 30.02 5.73
C HIS A 48 18.83 31.10 6.75
N LYS A 49 17.78 30.93 7.56
CA LYS A 49 17.50 31.86 8.68
C LYS A 49 18.64 31.94 9.69
N LEU A 50 19.34 30.84 9.96
CA LEU A 50 20.53 30.85 10.81
C LEU A 50 21.70 31.61 10.18
N GLU A 51 21.84 31.59 8.86
CA GLU A 51 22.87 32.35 8.15
C GLU A 51 22.58 33.86 8.19
N GLU A 52 21.30 34.25 8.18
CA GLU A 52 20.87 35.66 8.19
C GLU A 52 20.83 36.29 9.59
N ASP A 53 20.60 35.50 10.66
CA ASP A 53 20.25 36.01 11.98
C ASP A 53 21.41 35.90 12.99
N ILE A 54 21.96 37.06 13.42
CA ILE A 54 23.13 37.17 14.31
C ILE A 54 22.71 37.08 15.81
N ASN A 55 21.41 37.10 16.11
CA ASN A 55 20.91 37.11 17.49
C ASN A 55 20.94 35.72 18.16
N THR A 56 21.64 35.61 19.29
CA THR A 56 21.88 34.35 20.03
C THR A 56 20.61 33.65 20.54
N ILE A 57 19.55 34.38 20.89
CA ILE A 57 18.28 33.78 21.35
C ILE A 57 17.56 33.07 20.19
N ASN A 58 17.56 33.67 19.00
CA ASN A 58 16.94 33.07 17.81
C ASN A 58 17.71 31.84 17.34
N VAL A 59 19.05 31.85 17.46
CA VAL A 59 19.91 30.71 17.14
C VAL A 59 19.55 29.46 17.96
N LEU A 60 19.33 29.61 19.27
CA LEU A 60 18.94 28.50 20.13
C LEU A 60 17.58 27.91 19.73
N GLN A 61 16.58 28.75 19.46
CA GLN A 61 15.26 28.30 19.03
C GLN A 61 15.33 27.54 17.70
N ILE A 62 16.06 28.07 16.72
CA ILE A 62 16.22 27.40 15.42
C ILE A 62 16.95 26.05 15.57
N ALA A 63 17.95 25.96 16.47
CA ALA A 63 18.64 24.70 16.74
C ALA A 63 17.69 23.62 17.31
N TRP A 64 16.76 23.98 18.19
CA TRP A 64 15.72 23.07 18.70
C TRP A 64 14.76 22.62 17.59
N ASP A 65 14.33 23.53 16.73
CA ASP A 65 13.43 23.23 15.61
C ASP A 65 14.11 22.32 14.58
N LEU A 66 15.38 22.56 14.24
CA LEU A 66 16.19 21.68 13.41
C LEU A 66 16.33 20.28 14.00
N ARG A 67 16.53 20.17 15.33
CA ARG A 67 16.57 18.86 16.00
C ARG A 67 15.26 18.11 15.85
N ARG A 68 14.12 18.78 16.05
CA ARG A 68 12.79 18.19 15.91
C ARG A 68 12.50 17.74 14.48
N LEU A 69 12.85 18.57 13.48
CA LEU A 69 12.72 18.20 12.06
C LEU A 69 13.57 16.97 11.72
N ARG A 70 14.82 16.92 12.19
CA ARG A 70 15.71 15.77 11.96
C ARG A 70 15.16 14.48 12.55
N LEU A 71 14.56 14.52 13.73
CA LEU A 71 13.90 13.35 14.34
C LEU A 71 12.72 12.89 13.49
N LYS A 72 11.80 13.80 13.16
CA LYS A 72 10.64 13.47 12.33
C LYS A 72 11.04 12.94 10.95
N ARG A 73 12.09 13.51 10.34
CA ARG A 73 12.64 13.04 9.07
C ARG A 73 13.20 11.62 9.18
N ARG A 74 13.87 11.26 10.28
CA ARG A 74 14.36 9.89 10.51
C ARG A 74 13.20 8.90 10.61
N GLU A 75 12.12 9.27 11.30
CA GLU A 75 10.91 8.44 11.37
C GLU A 75 10.29 8.23 9.99
N CYS A 76 10.12 9.30 9.20
CA CYS A 76 9.62 9.19 7.83
C CYS A 76 10.53 8.31 6.94
N LYS A 77 11.86 8.46 7.04
CA LYS A 77 12.80 7.61 6.29
C LYS A 77 12.76 6.13 6.72
N ALA A 78 12.54 5.87 8.00
CA ALA A 78 12.36 4.51 8.48
C ALA A 78 11.09 3.88 7.89
N ARG A 79 9.97 4.61 7.91
CA ARG A 79 8.71 4.17 7.27
C ARG A 79 8.87 3.96 5.77
N ASP A 80 9.55 4.90 5.11
CA ASP A 80 9.86 4.85 3.67
C ASP A 80 10.58 3.55 3.31
N LYS A 81 11.59 3.17 4.08
CA LYS A 81 12.35 1.93 3.84
C LYS A 81 11.46 0.68 3.86
N PHE A 82 10.52 0.59 4.81
CA PHE A 82 9.61 -0.55 4.89
C PHE A 82 8.57 -0.54 3.76
N LEU A 83 7.93 0.61 3.53
CA LEU A 83 6.92 0.76 2.49
C LEU A 83 7.51 0.58 1.09
N TYR A 84 8.72 1.09 0.84
CA TYR A 84 9.42 0.95 -0.44
C TYR A 84 9.61 -0.51 -0.84
N GLN A 85 10.04 -1.37 0.09
CA GLN A 85 10.18 -2.80 -0.18
C GLN A 85 8.84 -3.43 -0.55
N PHE A 86 7.81 -3.14 0.24
CA PHE A 86 6.46 -3.66 -0.01
C PHE A 86 5.90 -3.20 -1.36
N ILE A 87 5.98 -1.91 -1.67
CA ILE A 87 5.50 -1.33 -2.93
C ILE A 87 6.28 -1.88 -4.13
N ASN A 88 7.59 -2.05 -4.01
CA ASN A 88 8.39 -2.66 -5.08
C ASN A 88 8.00 -4.11 -5.36
N GLU A 89 7.76 -4.89 -4.31
CA GLU A 89 7.27 -6.27 -4.47
C GLU A 89 5.90 -6.29 -5.15
N LEU A 90 4.97 -5.40 -4.80
CA LEU A 90 3.69 -5.29 -5.49
C LEU A 90 3.83 -4.91 -6.98
N ASN A 91 4.83 -4.09 -7.30
CA ASN A 91 5.09 -3.61 -8.66
C ASN A 91 5.92 -4.58 -9.51
N ASN A 92 6.44 -5.66 -8.94
CA ASN A 92 7.12 -6.73 -9.70
C ASN A 92 6.17 -7.28 -10.78
N SER A 93 6.68 -7.53 -12.00
CA SER A 93 5.91 -8.00 -13.16
C SER A 93 5.01 -9.20 -12.85
N TYR A 94 5.51 -10.16 -12.06
CA TYR A 94 4.73 -11.32 -11.63
C TYR A 94 3.60 -10.92 -10.68
N ASN A 95 3.92 -10.26 -9.58
CA ASN A 95 2.95 -9.86 -8.54
C ASN A 95 1.89 -8.90 -9.09
N LYS A 96 2.30 -7.94 -9.92
CA LYS A 96 1.39 -7.00 -10.60
C LYS A 96 0.38 -7.72 -11.49
N LYS A 97 0.80 -8.74 -12.25
CA LYS A 97 -0.11 -9.56 -13.06
C LYS A 97 -1.08 -10.34 -12.18
N THR A 98 -0.59 -10.93 -11.09
CA THR A 98 -1.43 -11.67 -10.12
C THR A 98 -2.46 -10.75 -9.48
N LEU A 99 -2.06 -9.56 -9.01
CA LEU A 99 -2.95 -8.56 -8.45
C LEU A 99 -4.00 -8.10 -9.47
N ASN A 100 -3.61 -7.83 -10.71
CA ASN A 100 -4.56 -7.44 -11.75
C ASN A 100 -5.61 -8.52 -12.03
N ARG A 101 -5.24 -9.81 -11.92
CA ARG A 101 -6.21 -10.92 -12.02
C ARG A 101 -7.11 -10.98 -10.78
N MET A 102 -6.53 -10.88 -9.58
CA MET A 102 -7.30 -10.95 -8.33
C MET A 102 -8.28 -9.77 -8.17
N LEU A 103 -7.93 -8.61 -8.71
CA LEU A 103 -8.67 -7.36 -8.60
C LEU A 103 -9.44 -7.02 -9.89
N ASP A 104 -9.56 -7.96 -10.83
CA ASP A 104 -10.32 -7.75 -12.07
C ASP A 104 -11.81 -7.50 -11.70
N PRO A 105 -12.40 -6.36 -12.10
CA PRO A 105 -13.80 -6.05 -11.83
C PRO A 105 -14.78 -7.12 -12.31
N LYS A 106 -14.44 -7.87 -13.37
CA LYS A 106 -15.28 -8.97 -13.89
C LYS A 106 -15.29 -10.17 -12.97
N ILE A 107 -14.19 -10.41 -12.26
CA ILE A 107 -14.09 -11.47 -11.25
C ILE A 107 -14.72 -11.00 -9.94
N MET A 108 -14.57 -9.72 -9.58
CA MET A 108 -15.23 -9.15 -8.38
C MET A 108 -16.76 -9.20 -8.44
N ASN A 109 -17.34 -9.08 -9.63
CA ASN A 109 -18.79 -9.15 -9.84
C ASN A 109 -19.26 -10.55 -10.29
N TYR A 110 -18.40 -11.57 -10.23
CA TYR A 110 -18.77 -12.92 -10.63
C TYR A 110 -19.71 -13.51 -9.58
N GLU A 111 -20.99 -13.58 -9.91
CA GLU A 111 -21.94 -14.38 -9.14
C GLU A 111 -21.62 -15.87 -9.38
N ASP A 112 -21.42 -16.62 -8.29
CA ASP A 112 -21.31 -18.08 -8.32
C ASP A 112 -22.65 -18.66 -8.82
N HIS A 113 -22.83 -18.68 -10.13
CA HIS A 113 -23.94 -19.40 -10.74
C HIS A 113 -23.68 -20.90 -10.57
N GLU A 114 -24.70 -21.64 -10.13
CA GLU A 114 -24.65 -23.11 -10.10
C GLU A 114 -24.13 -23.62 -11.45
N TYR A 115 -23.07 -24.44 -11.41
CA TYR A 115 -22.54 -25.08 -12.60
C TYR A 115 -23.64 -25.89 -13.28
N ARG A 116 -24.12 -25.40 -14.43
CA ARG A 116 -25.00 -26.16 -15.31
C ARG A 116 -24.13 -26.86 -16.35
N PRO A 117 -23.97 -28.19 -16.27
CA PRO A 117 -23.24 -28.93 -17.29
C PRO A 117 -23.90 -28.64 -18.65
N ARG A 118 -23.07 -28.43 -19.68
CA ARG A 118 -23.59 -28.26 -21.04
C ARG A 118 -24.29 -29.56 -21.43
N LEU A 119 -25.43 -29.47 -22.12
CA LEU A 119 -26.26 -30.65 -22.47
C LEU A 119 -25.47 -31.77 -23.19
N GLY A 120 -24.35 -31.44 -23.85
CA GLY A 120 -23.44 -32.42 -24.47
C GLY A 120 -22.54 -33.21 -23.50
N ASP A 121 -22.33 -32.71 -22.28
CA ASP A 121 -21.52 -33.42 -21.26
C ASP A 121 -22.33 -34.51 -20.56
N LYS A 122 -23.66 -34.39 -20.53
CA LYS A 122 -24.55 -35.43 -19.98
C LYS A 122 -24.52 -36.73 -20.79
N GLN A 123 -24.31 -36.65 -22.11
CA GLN A 123 -24.16 -37.84 -22.96
C GLN A 123 -22.85 -38.58 -22.67
N LYS A 124 -21.74 -37.84 -22.51
CA LYS A 124 -20.44 -38.44 -22.16
C LYS A 124 -20.41 -39.06 -20.77
N VAL A 125 -21.09 -38.46 -19.79
CA VAL A 125 -21.19 -39.03 -18.44
C VAL A 125 -21.97 -40.36 -18.44
N ASN A 126 -23.02 -40.48 -19.27
CA ASN A 126 -23.76 -41.73 -19.39
C ASN A 126 -22.98 -42.81 -20.15
N GLU A 127 -22.17 -42.45 -21.15
CA GLU A 127 -21.28 -43.40 -21.84
C GLU A 127 -20.13 -43.93 -20.97
N ILE A 128 -19.66 -43.15 -19.99
CA ILE A 128 -18.60 -43.58 -19.06
C ILE A 128 -19.15 -44.45 -17.91
N LEU A 129 -20.44 -44.32 -17.61
CA LEU A 129 -21.13 -45.05 -16.54
C LEU A 129 -21.92 -46.28 -17.03
N SER A 130 -21.85 -46.59 -18.34
CA SER A 130 -22.41 -47.81 -18.96
C SER A 130 -21.30 -48.84 -19.17
#